data_AF-A0A2N2HZC0-F1
#
_entry.id   AF-A0A2N2HZC0-F1
#
_cell.length_a   1.000
_cell.length_b   1.000
_cell.length_c   1.000
_cell.angle_alpha   90.00
_cell.angle_beta   90.00
_cell.angle_gamma   90.00
#
_symmetry.space_group_name_H-M   'P 1'
#
loop_
_entity.id
_entity.type
_entity.pdbx_description
1 polymer ?
#
loop_
_entity_poly.entity_id
_entity_poly.type
_entity_poly.pdbx_seq_one_letter_code
_entity_poly.pdbx_strand_id
1 'polypeptide(L)'
;MMLNLSWGKKGKIPNYFKESQMTYGIVDFNSALCNGCGICVSICPARGLTMTKRSDDAKKKIPQLIETAPGISLCMACGDCAAACPEEAIRIKRGFNAGFFFRKLTQQPELTPPKKY
;
A
#
# COMPACT_ATOMS: atom_id res chain seq x y z
N MET A 1 -14.37 -22.82 21.63
CA MET A 1 -12.94 -23.24 21.68
C MET A 1 -12.05 -22.11 21.18
N MET A 2 -11.30 -21.46 22.07
CA MET A 2 -10.17 -20.61 21.67
C MET A 2 -9.13 -21.50 20.98
N LEU A 3 -8.75 -21.16 19.74
CA LEU A 3 -7.65 -21.82 19.05
C LEU A 3 -6.36 -21.58 19.83
N ASN A 4 -5.90 -22.61 20.54
CA ASN A 4 -4.63 -22.64 21.25
C ASN A 4 -3.50 -22.62 20.21
N LEU A 5 -3.16 -21.41 19.75
CA LEU A 5 -1.99 -21.15 18.92
C LEU A 5 -0.76 -21.48 19.75
N SER A 6 -0.14 -22.65 19.49
CA SER A 6 1.22 -22.95 19.94
C SER A 6 2.11 -21.73 19.75
N TRP A 7 2.91 -21.41 20.77
CA TRP A 7 3.69 -20.17 20.90
C TRP A 7 4.49 -19.85 19.62
N GLY A 8 4.96 -20.87 18.88
CA GLY A 8 5.69 -20.72 17.62
C GLY A 8 4.89 -20.16 16.43
N LYS A 9 3.55 -20.17 16.46
CA LYS A 9 2.71 -19.64 15.37
C LYS A 9 2.29 -18.18 15.57
N LYS A 10 2.44 -17.60 16.77
CA LYS A 10 2.16 -16.18 17.04
C LYS A 10 3.19 -15.25 16.37
N GLY A 11 4.44 -15.71 16.23
CA GLY A 11 5.49 -14.98 15.50
C GLY A 11 5.31 -14.91 13.99
N LYS A 12 4.29 -15.58 13.42
CA LYS A 12 3.99 -15.61 11.97
C LYS A 12 2.88 -14.66 11.54
N ILE A 13 2.46 -13.73 12.40
CA ILE A 13 1.53 -12.65 12.03
C ILE A 13 2.38 -11.39 11.77
N PRO A 14 2.28 -10.76 10.59
CA PRO A 14 3.13 -9.63 10.28
C PRO A 14 2.61 -8.41 11.04
N ASN A 15 3.53 -7.69 11.64
CA ASN A 15 3.28 -6.33 12.07
C ASN A 15 3.57 -5.42 10.86
N TYR A 16 2.51 -4.83 10.30
CA TYR A 16 2.58 -3.91 9.15
C TYR A 16 3.35 -2.61 9.44
N PHE A 17 3.90 -2.44 10.65
CA PHE A 17 4.78 -1.34 11.04
C PHE A 17 6.25 -1.74 11.15
N LYS A 18 6.63 -2.96 10.73
CA LYS A 18 8.03 -3.43 10.70
C LYS A 18 8.47 -3.75 9.28
N GLU A 19 9.39 -2.96 8.74
CA GLU A 19 9.93 -3.11 7.38
C GLU A 19 10.61 -4.48 7.17
N SER A 20 11.17 -5.09 8.22
CA SER A 20 11.80 -6.41 8.13
C SER A 20 10.83 -7.58 7.90
N GLN A 21 9.52 -7.36 8.03
CA GLN A 21 8.51 -8.44 7.95
C GLN A 21 7.74 -8.46 6.62
N MET A 22 7.77 -7.37 5.84
CA MET A 22 7.07 -7.28 4.57
C MET A 22 7.76 -6.29 3.63
N THR A 23 7.53 -6.44 2.34
CA THR A 23 7.93 -5.46 1.33
C THR A 23 6.69 -4.74 0.82
N TYR A 24 6.61 -3.43 1.05
CA TYR A 24 5.55 -2.62 0.46
C TYR A 24 5.83 -2.35 -1.03
N GLY A 25 4.76 -2.10 -1.78
CA GLY A 25 4.83 -1.72 -3.18
C GLY A 25 5.43 -0.32 -3.35
N ILE A 26 6.21 -0.11 -4.40
CA ILE A 26 6.76 1.20 -4.75
C ILE A 26 6.35 1.53 -6.17
N VAL A 27 5.82 2.73 -6.35
CA VAL A 27 5.63 3.35 -7.66
C VAL A 27 6.56 4.56 -7.77
N ASP A 28 7.08 4.78 -8.96
CA ASP A 28 7.92 5.90 -9.31
C ASP A 28 7.13 6.87 -10.20
N PHE A 29 7.38 8.17 -10.03
CA PHE A 29 6.65 9.24 -10.70
C PHE A 29 7.62 10.06 -11.55
N ASN A 30 7.42 10.04 -12.87
CA ASN A 30 8.17 10.89 -13.77
C ASN A 30 7.61 12.32 -13.70
N SER A 31 8.33 13.20 -13.01
CA SER A 31 7.95 14.60 -12.85
C SER A 31 7.91 15.36 -14.19
N ALA A 32 8.73 14.99 -15.18
CA ALA A 32 8.73 15.66 -16.48
C ALA A 32 7.42 15.44 -17.26
N LEU A 33 6.80 14.25 -17.11
CA LEU A 33 5.53 13.90 -17.78
C LEU A 33 4.31 14.28 -16.93
N CYS A 34 4.41 14.24 -15.61
CA CYS A 34 3.29 14.50 -14.72
C CYS A 34 2.77 15.95 -14.81
N ASN A 35 1.52 16.12 -15.26
CA ASN A 35 0.82 17.40 -15.32
C ASN A 35 0.16 17.82 -13.98
N GLY A 36 0.09 16.93 -12.99
CA GLY A 36 -0.45 17.22 -11.65
C GLY A 36 -1.98 17.11 -11.51
N CYS A 37 -2.68 16.44 -12.45
CA CYS A 37 -4.13 16.30 -12.44
C CYS A 37 -4.74 15.58 -11.21
N GLY A 38 -3.95 14.73 -10.52
CA GLY A 38 -4.37 14.07 -9.29
C GLY A 38 -5.27 12.83 -9.43
N ILE A 39 -5.56 12.36 -10.66
CA ILE A 39 -6.42 11.17 -10.87
C ILE A 39 -5.89 9.92 -10.15
N CYS A 40 -4.57 9.76 -10.09
CA CYS A 40 -3.90 8.66 -9.39
C CYS A 40 -4.18 8.65 -7.88
N VAL A 41 -4.36 9.81 -7.25
CA VAL A 41 -4.73 9.93 -5.84
C VAL A 41 -6.17 9.49 -5.64
N SER A 42 -7.08 9.96 -6.51
CA SER A 42 -8.51 9.65 -6.43
C SER A 42 -8.81 8.16 -6.64
N ILE A 43 -8.10 7.50 -7.56
CA ILE A 43 -8.36 6.10 -7.91
C ILE A 43 -7.65 5.10 -6.97
N CYS A 44 -6.70 5.54 -6.15
CA CYS A 44 -5.90 4.63 -5.34
C CYS A 44 -6.78 3.89 -4.31
N PRO A 45 -6.96 2.56 -4.43
CA PRO A 45 -7.84 1.82 -3.52
C PRO A 45 -7.28 1.78 -2.09
N ALA A 46 -5.95 1.84 -1.96
CA ALA A 46 -5.25 1.87 -0.68
C ALA A 46 -5.25 3.26 -0.03
N ARG A 47 -5.73 4.31 -0.73
CA ARG A 47 -5.62 5.72 -0.30
C ARG A 47 -4.21 6.10 0.15
N GLY A 48 -3.20 5.51 -0.50
CA GLY A 48 -1.78 5.63 -0.13
C GLY A 48 -1.03 6.72 -0.87
N LEU A 49 -1.71 7.61 -1.60
CA LEU A 49 -1.12 8.70 -2.37
C LEU A 49 -1.66 10.05 -1.90
N THR A 50 -0.82 11.07 -1.99
CA THR A 50 -1.19 12.48 -1.74
C THR A 50 -0.54 13.39 -2.77
N MET A 51 -1.05 14.61 -2.93
CA MET A 51 -0.45 15.63 -3.79
C MET A 51 0.49 16.52 -2.98
N THR A 52 1.75 16.59 -3.36
CA THR A 52 2.78 17.43 -2.74
C THR A 52 3.32 18.46 -3.73
N LYS A 53 4.00 19.51 -3.23
CA LYS A 53 4.60 20.54 -4.10
C LYS A 53 5.75 19.93 -4.89
N ARG A 54 5.86 20.32 -6.15
CA ARG A 54 7.00 19.94 -6.99
C ARG A 54 8.26 20.68 -6.53
N SER A 55 9.42 20.05 -6.67
CA SER A 55 10.70 20.62 -6.22
C SER A 55 11.25 21.72 -7.13
N ASP A 56 10.94 21.65 -8.43
CA ASP A 56 11.34 22.62 -9.47
C ASP A 56 10.33 23.76 -9.64
N ASP A 57 9.05 23.55 -9.35
CA ASP A 57 8.00 24.55 -9.43
C ASP A 57 6.97 24.38 -8.29
N ALA A 58 7.08 25.22 -7.26
CA ALA A 58 6.21 25.17 -6.09
C ALA A 58 4.73 25.46 -6.39
N LYS A 59 4.38 26.02 -7.56
CA LYS A 59 2.99 26.22 -7.99
C LYS A 59 2.37 24.92 -8.51
N LYS A 60 3.19 23.99 -9.02
CA LYS A 60 2.75 22.68 -9.49
C LYS A 60 2.76 21.67 -8.36
N LYS A 61 1.84 20.70 -8.45
CA LYS A 61 1.76 19.58 -7.53
C LYS A 61 2.06 18.27 -8.25
N ILE A 62 2.69 17.34 -7.54
CA ILE A 62 2.96 15.99 -8.01
C ILE A 62 2.47 14.97 -6.97
N PRO A 63 2.06 13.77 -7.39
CA PRO A 63 1.70 12.71 -6.46
C PRO A 63 2.93 12.17 -5.72
N GLN A 64 2.74 11.75 -4.48
CA GLN A 64 3.74 11.07 -3.66
C GLN A 64 3.08 9.99 -2.82
N LEU A 65 3.81 8.91 -2.54
CA LEU A 65 3.40 7.90 -1.58
C LEU A 65 3.35 8.46 -0.16
N ILE A 66 2.28 8.13 0.55
CA ILE A 66 2.14 8.42 1.97
C ILE A 66 2.92 7.36 2.75
N GLU A 67 3.90 7.79 3.53
CA GLU A 67 4.58 6.93 4.50
C GLU A 67 3.76 6.87 5.79
N THR A 68 3.37 5.67 6.21
CA THR A 68 2.66 5.43 7.47
C THR A 68 3.61 5.14 8.63
N ALA A 69 4.83 4.71 8.32
CA ALA A 69 5.96 4.56 9.23
C ALA A 69 7.26 4.68 8.39
N PRO A 70 8.43 4.87 9.01
CA PRO A 70 9.70 5.02 8.28
C PRO A 70 9.90 3.86 7.31
N GLY A 71 9.98 4.17 6.01
CA GLY A 71 10.13 3.16 4.97
C GLY A 71 8.93 2.22 4.82
N ILE A 72 7.70 2.65 5.16
CA ILE A 72 6.48 1.84 4.99
C ILE A 72 5.38 2.70 4.40
N SER A 73 4.80 2.24 3.29
CA SER A 73 3.58 2.83 2.71
C SER A 73 2.47 1.78 2.54
N LEU A 74 1.26 2.26 2.25
CA LEU A 74 0.09 1.42 1.97
C LEU A 74 0.02 0.93 0.51
N CYS A 75 1.02 1.24 -0.32
CA CYS A 75 1.00 0.84 -1.72
C CYS A 75 1.12 -0.68 -1.86
N MET A 76 0.14 -1.26 -2.55
CA MET A 76 0.12 -2.69 -2.89
C MET A 76 0.60 -2.97 -4.32
N ALA A 77 1.08 -1.94 -5.03
CA ALA A 77 1.49 -2.02 -6.45
C ALA A 77 0.43 -2.65 -7.36
N CYS A 78 -0.86 -2.32 -7.16
CA CYS A 78 -1.98 -2.87 -7.94
C CYS A 78 -1.99 -2.40 -9.41
N GLY A 79 -1.42 -1.22 -9.69
CA GLY A 79 -1.33 -0.68 -11.06
C GLY A 79 -2.47 0.28 -11.46
N ASP A 80 -3.51 0.46 -10.64
CA ASP A 80 -4.65 1.34 -10.99
C ASP A 80 -4.21 2.77 -11.32
N CYS A 81 -3.25 3.31 -10.55
CA CYS A 81 -2.71 4.64 -10.81
C CYS A 81 -1.96 4.73 -12.15
N ALA A 82 -1.20 3.69 -12.50
CA ALA A 82 -0.45 3.65 -13.75
C ALA A 82 -1.41 3.53 -14.95
N ALA A 83 -2.43 2.66 -14.85
CA ALA A 83 -3.44 2.51 -15.89
C ALA A 83 -4.29 3.77 -16.09
N ALA A 84 -4.61 4.49 -15.02
CA ALA A 84 -5.42 5.70 -15.08
C ALA A 84 -4.65 6.97 -15.47
N CYS A 85 -3.32 6.92 -15.56
CA CYS A 85 -2.52 8.11 -15.83
C CYS A 85 -2.56 8.46 -17.34
N PRO A 86 -3.14 9.60 -17.74
CA PRO A 86 -3.21 9.97 -19.15
C PRO A 86 -1.84 10.33 -19.75
N GLU A 87 -0.88 10.72 -18.91
CA GLU A 87 0.48 11.12 -19.32
C GLU A 87 1.48 9.94 -19.23
N GLU A 88 1.02 8.75 -18.86
CA GLU A 88 1.86 7.57 -18.63
C GLU A 88 3.05 7.82 -17.67
N ALA A 89 2.87 8.75 -16.73
CA ALA A 89 3.95 9.26 -15.87
C ALA A 89 4.30 8.35 -14.68
N ILE A 90 3.70 7.16 -14.56
CA ILE A 90 3.77 6.32 -13.36
C ILE A 90 4.27 4.93 -13.72
N ARG A 91 5.29 4.45 -13.01
CA ARG A 91 5.84 3.09 -13.19
C ARG A 91 5.90 2.34 -11.86
N ILE A 92 5.52 1.07 -11.86
CA ILE A 92 5.75 0.20 -10.70
C ILE A 92 7.24 -0.12 -10.61
N LYS A 93 7.89 0.33 -9.54
CA LYS A 93 9.30 0.09 -9.25
C LYS A 93 9.51 -1.20 -8.47
N ARG A 94 8.59 -1.54 -7.57
CA ARG A 94 8.65 -2.76 -6.75
C ARG A 94 7.25 -3.25 -6.41
N GLY A 95 7.02 -4.56 -6.51
CA GLY A 95 5.78 -5.20 -6.09
C GLY A 95 5.64 -5.28 -4.57
N PHE A 96 4.40 -5.42 -4.10
CA PHE A 96 4.11 -5.73 -2.69
C PHE A 96 4.34 -7.22 -2.41
N ASN A 97 4.90 -7.53 -1.24
CA ASN A 97 5.10 -8.88 -0.75
C ASN A 97 4.86 -8.92 0.77
N ALA A 98 3.80 -9.62 1.20
CA ALA A 98 3.47 -9.80 2.61
C ALA A 98 4.39 -10.79 3.36
N GLY A 99 5.38 -11.38 2.68
CA GLY A 99 6.23 -12.45 3.21
C GLY A 99 5.45 -13.73 3.46
N PHE A 100 5.88 -14.53 4.45
CA PHE A 100 5.21 -15.78 4.87
C PHE A 100 4.20 -15.59 6.01
N PHE A 101 3.75 -14.36 6.22
CA PHE A 101 2.96 -13.99 7.38
C PHE A 101 1.48 -13.84 6.99
N PHE A 102 0.69 -14.90 7.16
CA PHE A 102 -0.73 -14.89 6.78
C PHE A 102 -1.61 -14.23 7.84
N ARG A 103 -2.54 -13.36 7.42
CA ARG A 103 -3.63 -12.87 8.27
C ARG A 103 -4.58 -14.05 8.55
N LYS A 104 -4.86 -14.34 9.82
CA LYS A 104 -6.03 -15.18 10.13
C LYS A 104 -7.27 -14.35 9.83
N LEU A 105 -8.12 -14.82 8.92
CA LEU A 105 -9.43 -14.20 8.59
C LEU A 105 -10.33 -13.98 9.82
N THR A 106 -10.09 -14.71 10.91
CA THR A 106 -10.93 -14.76 12.11
C THR A 106 -10.54 -13.76 13.22
N GLN A 107 -9.84 -12.66 12.91
CA GLN A 107 -9.30 -11.74 13.95
C GLN A 107 -9.90 -10.32 13.95
N GLN A 108 -10.97 -10.07 13.19
CA GLN A 108 -11.80 -8.90 13.44
C GLN A 108 -12.80 -9.24 14.57
N PRO A 109 -12.93 -8.43 15.62
CA PRO A 109 -13.90 -8.67 16.69
C PRO A 109 -15.35 -8.82 16.18
N GLU A 110 -15.64 -8.23 15.02
CA GLU A 110 -16.98 -8.17 14.41
C GLU A 110 -17.27 -9.36 13.47
N LEU A 111 -16.25 -10.15 13.09
CA LEU A 111 -16.43 -11.25 12.16
C LEU A 111 -16.77 -12.55 12.89
N THR A 112 -18.03 -12.96 12.78
CA THR A 112 -18.46 -14.31 13.14
C THR A 112 -18.12 -15.29 12.01
N PRO A 113 -17.64 -16.51 12.31
CA PRO A 113 -17.41 -17.53 11.29
C PRO A 113 -18.70 -17.78 10.50
N PRO A 114 -18.63 -17.98 9.16
CA PRO A 114 -19.81 -18.39 8.41
C PRO A 114 -20.36 -19.68 9.02
N LYS A 115 -21.69 -19.72 9.23
CA LYS A 115 -22.39 -20.84 9.84
C LYS A 115 -21.98 -22.13 9.12
N LYS A 116 -21.44 -23.09 9.85
CA LYS A 116 -21.25 -24.45 9.31
C LYS A 116 -22.65 -25.01 9.06
N TYR A 117 -23.00 -25.24 7.80
CA TYR A 117 -24.04 -26.20 7.46
C TYR A 117 -23.55 -27.60 7.80
#